data_AF-A0A350BCB2-F1
#
_entry.id   AF-A0A350BCB2-F1
#
_cell.length_a   1.000
_cell.length_b   1.000
_cell.length_c   1.000
_cell.angle_alpha   90.00
_cell.angle_beta   90.00
_cell.angle_gamma   90.00
#
_symmetry.space_group_name_H-M   'P 1'
#
loop_
_entity.id
_entity.type
_entity.pdbx_description
1 polymer ?
#
loop_
_entity_poly.entity_id
_entity_poly.type
_entity_poly.pdbx_seq_one_letter_code
_entity_poly.pdbx_strand_id
1 'polypeptide(L)'
;PNVVVPWVRIGACIGILFSCFLPVFSIAMSWFPIFERVIVSLLSALKFLKRRNQYISTIKDAFFKYRSAFTYFKTMKKRVVVVFILAMISQLALLSIPFFILKAYPTTLTFNDLNVPFTYSNSVAMVAYASIAAAFVPTVGNAGAIEFSFSTVFASSLEAQYLFWALFAWRFFTFYIFLLLGLALTAHLGINRRRELRRHHLPDFSKQPLIVLFSDNFFPVIDGVVRTVDAYARNLQALGWNPLVIVPNYKKTDEALPYQVLHVASLRIPKQEYALGIFRFSKAIRNALEYDGPIIYHTHAPFFIAHKALRHARANNIPIVTTFHSKYYEDFYENLHSKTLSQMAVNYIVRFYRQVDEVWAVSRKTAMTLKNYGYRGDVFIMPNGSDFVIPDDIESYRMQAIQFLDIKDDEPTLLFVGHLIWQKNIKFMFEVLRHLDSEGFKYHMIFIGEGGHEKMVKKYYESLNLAGRVTFGGGVRDRYLLAGIFVASDLFFFPSVYDNAPLVIREAASAGLPSLLARGSHSAEVVVDNVSGFTERLDAEKMAARIIDLFKNPKLLKEVGEAAKTTIPTTWSVFVKQAIERYQQVMERYYRYEE
;
A
#
# COMPACT_ATOMS: atom_id res chain seq x y z
N PRO A 1 -51.47 37.48 -21.84
CA PRO A 1 -51.91 36.20 -21.22
C PRO A 1 -51.86 34.98 -22.16
N ASN A 2 -52.49 35.03 -23.34
CA ASN A 2 -52.57 33.87 -24.27
C ASN A 2 -51.41 33.73 -25.27
N VAL A 3 -50.46 34.66 -25.28
CA VAL A 3 -49.36 34.66 -26.27
C VAL A 3 -48.08 34.07 -25.69
N VAL A 4 -47.75 34.31 -24.42
CA VAL A 4 -46.44 33.94 -23.83
C VAL A 4 -46.31 32.42 -23.59
N VAL A 5 -47.36 31.75 -23.12
CA VAL A 5 -47.32 30.30 -22.79
C VAL A 5 -47.09 29.40 -24.02
N PRO A 6 -47.73 29.66 -25.19
CA PRO A 6 -47.41 28.95 -26.43
C PRO A 6 -45.96 29.17 -26.89
N TRP A 7 -45.44 30.40 -26.87
CA TRP A 7 -44.06 30.68 -27.31
C TRP A 7 -43.01 30.06 -26.41
N VAL A 8 -43.25 29.99 -25.09
CA VAL A 8 -42.35 29.27 -24.16
C VAL A 8 -42.35 27.77 -24.43
N ARG A 9 -43.51 27.16 -24.71
CA ARG A 9 -43.61 25.74 -25.09
C ARG A 9 -42.95 25.45 -26.44
N ILE A 10 -43.18 26.30 -27.43
CA ILE A 10 -42.55 26.22 -28.75
C ILE A 10 -41.03 26.39 -28.61
N GLY A 11 -40.57 27.38 -27.84
CA GLY A 11 -39.15 27.60 -27.55
C GLY A 11 -38.51 26.41 -26.84
N ALA A 12 -39.21 25.77 -25.90
CA ALA A 12 -38.74 24.56 -25.23
C ALA A 12 -38.65 23.36 -26.19
N CYS A 13 -39.66 23.14 -27.04
CA CYS A 13 -39.63 22.08 -28.06
C CYS A 13 -38.50 22.31 -29.07
N ILE A 14 -38.33 23.55 -29.56
CA ILE A 14 -37.23 23.95 -30.44
C ILE A 14 -35.90 23.73 -29.73
N GLY A 15 -35.81 24.04 -28.45
CA GLY A 15 -34.61 23.85 -27.65
C GLY A 15 -34.17 22.44 -27.41
N ILE A 16 -35.13 21.58 -27.07
CA ILE A 16 -34.91 20.15 -26.92
C ILE A 16 -34.49 19.58 -28.27
N LEU A 17 -35.19 19.96 -29.36
CA LEU A 17 -34.78 19.63 -30.72
C LEU A 17 -33.35 20.08 -31.00
N PHE A 18 -32.98 21.34 -30.76
CA PHE A 18 -31.63 21.85 -31.03
C PHE A 18 -30.55 21.20 -30.15
N SER A 19 -30.81 20.99 -28.86
CA SER A 19 -29.86 20.40 -27.92
C SER A 19 -29.60 18.93 -28.22
N CYS A 20 -30.59 18.21 -28.75
CA CYS A 20 -30.46 16.85 -29.23
C CYS A 20 -29.91 16.78 -30.67
N PHE A 21 -30.27 17.73 -31.53
CA PHE A 21 -29.92 17.74 -32.94
C PHE A 21 -28.50 18.24 -33.18
N LEU A 22 -28.01 19.27 -32.48
CA LEU A 22 -26.68 19.84 -32.73
C LEU A 22 -25.53 18.84 -32.51
N PRO A 23 -25.55 17.98 -31.46
CA PRO A 23 -24.55 16.94 -31.29
C PRO A 23 -24.65 15.84 -32.35
N VAL A 24 -25.87 15.41 -32.68
CA VAL A 24 -26.12 14.39 -33.73
C VAL A 24 -25.70 14.91 -35.10
N PHE A 25 -26.00 16.17 -35.39
CA PHE A 25 -25.59 16.89 -36.58
C PHE A 25 -24.07 17.05 -36.61
N SER A 26 -23.41 17.44 -35.51
CA SER A 26 -21.95 17.53 -35.43
C SER A 26 -21.26 16.18 -35.65
N ILE A 27 -21.84 15.10 -35.12
CA ILE A 27 -21.38 13.73 -35.36
C ILE A 27 -21.58 13.33 -36.82
N ALA A 28 -22.75 13.63 -37.42
CA ALA A 28 -23.02 13.39 -38.82
C ALA A 28 -22.08 14.21 -39.75
N MET A 29 -21.82 15.47 -39.42
CA MET A 29 -20.86 16.36 -40.08
C MET A 29 -19.46 15.74 -40.11
N SER A 30 -19.10 15.02 -39.05
CA SER A 30 -17.80 14.33 -38.93
C SER A 30 -17.73 13.07 -39.82
N TRP A 31 -18.87 12.44 -40.08
CA TRP A 31 -18.94 11.17 -40.79
C TRP A 31 -19.00 11.34 -42.31
N PHE A 32 -19.55 12.45 -42.81
CA PHE A 32 -19.76 12.66 -44.24
C PHE A 32 -18.81 13.74 -44.82
N PRO A 33 -17.98 13.41 -45.84
CA PRO A 33 -17.08 14.38 -46.49
C PRO A 33 -17.83 15.45 -47.30
N ILE A 34 -19.16 15.36 -47.38
CA ILE A 34 -19.99 16.32 -48.09
C ILE A 34 -19.92 17.71 -47.43
N PHE A 35 -19.77 17.76 -46.11
CA PHE A 35 -19.75 19.02 -45.37
C PHE A 35 -18.43 19.77 -45.45
N GLU A 36 -17.30 19.05 -45.48
CA GLU A 36 -16.00 19.63 -45.84
C GLU A 36 -16.10 20.30 -47.22
N ARG A 37 -16.70 19.62 -48.20
CA ARG A 37 -16.91 20.18 -49.55
C ARG A 37 -17.80 21.41 -49.55
N VAL A 38 -18.91 21.40 -48.79
CA VAL A 38 -19.81 22.56 -48.67
C VAL A 38 -19.09 23.76 -48.04
N ILE A 39 -18.36 23.55 -46.93
CA ILE A 39 -17.64 24.63 -46.24
C ILE A 39 -16.50 25.18 -47.11
N VAL A 40 -15.74 24.31 -47.77
CA VAL A 40 -14.70 24.72 -48.73
C VAL A 40 -15.32 25.48 -49.90
N SER A 41 -16.48 25.06 -50.40
CA SER A 41 -17.21 25.73 -51.48
C SER A 41 -17.70 27.13 -51.03
N LEU A 42 -18.29 27.25 -49.85
CA LEU A 42 -18.73 28.54 -49.29
C LEU A 42 -17.55 29.49 -49.08
N LEU A 43 -16.45 29.03 -48.50
CA LEU A 43 -15.23 29.83 -48.32
C LEU A 43 -14.58 30.21 -49.64
N SER A 44 -14.68 29.35 -50.65
CA SER A 44 -14.18 29.65 -52.00
C SER A 44 -14.99 30.77 -52.68
N ALA A 45 -16.28 30.90 -52.36
CA ALA A 45 -17.18 31.94 -52.88
C ALA A 45 -16.96 33.32 -52.23
N LEU A 46 -16.36 33.39 -51.04
CA LEU A 46 -16.09 34.65 -50.33
C LEU A 46 -14.83 35.34 -50.87
N LYS A 47 -15.01 36.14 -51.94
CA LYS A 47 -13.92 36.81 -52.68
C LYS A 47 -13.12 37.86 -51.88
N PHE A 48 -13.61 38.32 -50.73
CA PHE A 48 -12.97 39.38 -49.94
C PHE A 48 -11.94 38.88 -48.91
N LEU A 49 -11.80 37.56 -48.71
CA LEU A 49 -10.86 36.97 -47.75
C LEU A 49 -9.41 36.98 -48.29
N LYS A 50 -8.54 37.83 -47.72
CA LYS A 50 -7.08 37.74 -47.93
C LYS A 50 -6.57 36.39 -47.42
N ARG A 51 -5.61 35.78 -48.12
CA ARG A 51 -5.01 34.44 -47.80
C ARG A 51 -5.99 33.26 -47.80
N ARG A 52 -7.06 33.32 -48.60
CA ARG A 52 -8.10 32.28 -48.75
C ARG A 52 -7.57 30.83 -48.86
N ASN A 53 -6.57 30.60 -49.72
CA ASN A 53 -6.05 29.25 -49.95
C ASN A 53 -5.39 28.65 -48.70
N GLN A 54 -4.75 29.49 -47.87
CA GLN A 54 -4.19 29.07 -46.59
C GLN A 54 -5.30 28.67 -45.61
N TYR A 55 -6.37 29.47 -45.50
CA TYR A 55 -7.52 29.12 -44.65
C TYR A 55 -8.22 27.83 -45.10
N ILE A 56 -8.42 27.66 -46.41
CA ILE A 56 -8.99 26.42 -46.96
C ILE A 56 -8.10 25.23 -46.61
N SER A 57 -6.77 25.34 -46.73
CA SER A 57 -5.84 24.29 -46.36
C SER A 57 -5.89 23.96 -44.87
N THR A 58 -5.87 24.97 -44.00
CA THR A 58 -5.96 24.79 -42.54
C THR A 58 -7.29 24.13 -42.14
N ILE A 59 -8.39 24.51 -42.79
CA ILE A 59 -9.70 23.94 -42.52
C ILE A 59 -9.77 22.48 -42.97
N LYS A 60 -9.23 22.16 -44.16
CA LYS A 60 -9.11 20.77 -44.62
C LYS A 60 -8.29 19.90 -43.68
N ASP A 61 -7.14 20.39 -43.23
CA ASP A 61 -6.29 19.68 -42.26
C ASP A 61 -7.00 19.51 -40.90
N ALA A 62 -7.73 20.53 -40.44
CA ALA A 62 -8.54 20.43 -39.23
C ALA A 62 -9.67 19.40 -39.37
N PHE A 63 -10.39 19.37 -40.50
CA PHE A 63 -11.41 18.35 -40.79
C PHE A 63 -10.81 16.95 -40.85
N PHE A 64 -9.65 16.79 -41.48
CA PHE A 64 -8.92 15.52 -41.53
C PHE A 64 -8.53 15.02 -40.14
N LYS A 65 -7.89 15.87 -39.32
CA LYS A 65 -7.50 15.57 -37.93
C LYS A 65 -8.71 15.25 -37.05
N TYR A 66 -9.80 15.99 -37.22
CA TYR A 66 -11.03 15.77 -36.47
C TYR A 66 -11.67 14.42 -36.83
N ARG A 67 -11.70 14.07 -38.13
CA ARG A 67 -12.24 12.80 -38.62
C ARG A 67 -11.38 11.59 -38.24
N SER A 68 -10.06 11.72 -38.26
CA SER A 68 -9.15 10.65 -37.83
C SER A 68 -9.32 10.35 -36.34
N ALA A 69 -9.47 11.38 -35.50
CA ALA A 69 -9.80 11.22 -34.08
C ALA A 69 -11.15 10.50 -33.87
N PHE A 70 -12.19 10.83 -34.64
CA PHE A 70 -13.48 10.13 -34.58
C PHE A 70 -13.41 8.67 -35.05
N THR A 71 -12.56 8.38 -36.04
CA THR A 71 -12.32 7.01 -36.51
C THR A 71 -11.67 6.16 -35.41
N TYR A 72 -10.76 6.75 -34.63
CA TYR A 72 -10.18 6.10 -33.45
C TYR A 72 -11.25 5.82 -32.37
N PHE A 73 -12.15 6.76 -32.08
CA PHE A 73 -13.26 6.54 -31.14
C PHE A 73 -14.20 5.40 -31.56
N LYS A 74 -14.37 5.17 -32.86
CA LYS A 74 -15.18 4.05 -33.40
C LYS A 74 -14.68 2.68 -32.97
N THR A 75 -13.38 2.53 -32.69
CA THR A 75 -12.78 1.28 -32.19
C THR A 75 -13.13 1.02 -30.72
N MET A 76 -13.52 2.06 -29.97
CA MET A 76 -13.80 2.00 -28.52
C MET A 76 -15.29 1.98 -28.19
N LYS A 77 -16.09 1.18 -28.90
CA LYS A 77 -17.57 1.18 -28.83
C LYS A 77 -18.14 1.22 -27.40
N LYS A 78 -17.64 0.37 -26.49
CA LYS A 78 -18.10 0.33 -25.08
C LYS A 78 -17.83 1.64 -24.33
N ARG A 79 -16.66 2.26 -24.55
CA ARG A 79 -16.28 3.51 -23.87
C ARG A 79 -17.11 4.69 -24.38
N VAL A 80 -17.38 4.74 -25.69
CA VAL A 80 -18.23 5.79 -26.29
C VAL A 80 -19.65 5.75 -25.73
N VAL A 81 -20.24 4.55 -25.59
CA VAL A 81 -21.57 4.40 -24.98
C VAL A 81 -21.58 4.88 -23.53
N VAL A 82 -20.57 4.51 -22.73
CA VAL A 82 -20.46 4.98 -21.35
C VAL A 82 -20.32 6.50 -21.30
N VAL A 83 -19.46 7.11 -22.12
CA VAL A 83 -19.29 8.57 -22.18
C VAL A 83 -20.58 9.26 -22.60
N PHE A 84 -21.32 8.71 -23.56
CA PHE A 84 -22.62 9.24 -23.98
C PHE A 84 -23.65 9.21 -22.85
N ILE A 85 -23.79 8.08 -22.15
CA ILE A 85 -24.69 7.95 -21.00
C ILE A 85 -24.31 8.95 -19.91
N LEU A 86 -23.02 9.06 -19.59
CA LEU A 86 -22.54 10.01 -18.59
C LEU A 86 -22.80 11.47 -19.00
N ALA A 87 -22.62 11.81 -20.28
CA ALA A 87 -22.94 13.13 -20.80
C ALA A 87 -24.44 13.44 -20.70
N MET A 88 -25.31 12.47 -20.98
CA MET A 88 -26.77 12.62 -20.81
C MET A 88 -27.17 12.79 -19.35
N ILE A 89 -26.62 11.98 -18.44
CA ILE A 89 -26.83 12.13 -16.99
C ILE A 89 -26.37 13.52 -16.54
N SER A 90 -25.20 13.98 -17.01
CA SER A 90 -24.68 15.31 -16.68
C SER A 90 -25.60 16.44 -17.15
N GLN A 91 -26.17 16.33 -18.36
CA GLN A 91 -27.11 17.33 -18.89
C GLN A 91 -28.43 17.33 -18.11
N LEU A 92 -28.97 16.15 -17.79
CA LEU A 92 -30.17 16.04 -16.97
C LEU A 92 -29.95 16.62 -15.57
N ALA A 93 -28.80 16.34 -14.95
CA ALA A 93 -28.43 16.91 -13.67
C ALA A 93 -28.38 18.44 -13.75
N LEU A 94 -27.74 19.00 -14.78
CA LEU A 94 -27.66 20.45 -14.99
C LEU A 94 -29.03 21.11 -15.13
N LEU A 95 -29.91 20.51 -15.95
CA LEU A 95 -31.28 21.00 -16.14
C LEU A 95 -32.17 20.83 -14.89
N SER A 96 -31.77 20.00 -13.92
CA SER A 96 -32.52 19.77 -12.68
C SER A 96 -32.16 20.73 -11.54
N ILE A 97 -30.96 21.34 -11.56
CA ILE A 97 -30.53 22.34 -10.56
C ILE A 97 -31.56 23.47 -10.29
N PRO A 98 -32.25 24.06 -11.30
CA PRO A 98 -33.11 25.21 -11.04
C PRO A 98 -34.39 24.81 -10.31
N PHE A 99 -34.87 23.60 -10.55
CA PHE A 99 -35.99 23.01 -9.83
C PHE A 99 -35.64 22.84 -8.34
N PHE A 100 -34.46 22.33 -8.03
CA PHE A 100 -34.02 22.19 -6.64
C PHE A 100 -33.79 23.54 -5.95
N ILE A 101 -33.29 24.56 -6.67
CA ILE A 101 -33.18 25.93 -6.16
C ILE A 101 -34.56 26.47 -5.79
N LEU A 102 -35.56 26.36 -6.67
CA LEU A 102 -36.93 26.80 -6.36
C LEU A 102 -37.53 26.06 -5.17
N LYS A 103 -37.21 24.77 -4.99
CA LYS A 103 -37.71 24.00 -3.86
C LYS A 103 -37.03 24.37 -2.54
N ALA A 104 -35.79 24.85 -2.59
CA ALA A 104 -34.99 25.19 -1.42
C ALA A 104 -35.31 26.56 -0.82
N TYR A 105 -35.89 27.48 -1.60
CA TYR A 105 -36.27 28.83 -1.13
C TYR A 105 -37.80 28.97 -1.00
N PRO A 106 -38.30 29.85 -0.10
CA PRO A 106 -39.72 30.15 -0.02
C PRO A 106 -40.21 30.77 -1.34
N THR A 107 -41.06 30.05 -2.07
CA THR A 107 -41.67 30.52 -3.32
C THR A 107 -43.13 30.88 -3.10
N THR A 108 -43.58 32.02 -3.62
CA THR A 108 -45.02 32.18 -3.89
C THR A 108 -45.35 31.29 -5.09
N LEU A 109 -46.21 30.27 -4.90
CA LEU A 109 -46.56 29.26 -5.92
C LEU A 109 -47.42 29.79 -7.09
N THR A 110 -47.45 31.11 -7.25
CA THR A 110 -48.15 31.86 -8.28
C THR A 110 -47.18 32.88 -8.84
N PHE A 111 -47.08 33.00 -10.18
CA PHE A 111 -46.55 34.22 -10.79
C PHE A 111 -47.36 35.38 -10.19
N ASN A 112 -46.72 36.24 -9.38
CA ASN A 112 -47.44 37.16 -8.49
C ASN A 112 -48.46 38.08 -9.21
N ASP A 113 -48.38 38.21 -10.54
CA ASP A 113 -49.30 39.01 -11.35
C ASP A 113 -50.27 38.22 -12.25
N LEU A 114 -50.24 36.88 -12.26
CA LEU A 114 -50.95 36.06 -13.27
C LEU A 114 -51.84 34.93 -12.73
N ASN A 115 -51.84 34.63 -11.43
CA ASN A 115 -52.66 33.57 -10.81
C ASN A 115 -52.58 32.17 -11.49
N VAL A 116 -51.48 31.88 -12.20
CA VAL A 116 -51.24 30.56 -12.81
C VAL A 116 -50.41 29.70 -11.84
N PRO A 117 -50.86 28.47 -11.50
CA PRO A 117 -50.10 27.58 -10.63
C PRO A 117 -48.78 27.14 -11.29
N PHE A 118 -47.69 27.20 -10.52
CA PHE A 118 -46.37 26.78 -10.97
C PHE A 118 -46.31 25.25 -11.07
N THR A 119 -46.40 24.70 -12.29
CA THR A 119 -46.33 23.25 -12.53
C THR A 119 -44.93 22.81 -12.97
N TYR A 120 -44.58 21.55 -12.70
CA TYR A 120 -43.32 20.92 -13.14
C TYR A 120 -43.09 21.05 -14.65
N SER A 121 -44.15 20.99 -15.45
CA SER A 121 -44.05 21.13 -16.91
C SER A 121 -43.62 22.53 -17.36
N ASN A 122 -44.05 23.58 -16.64
CA ASN A 122 -43.73 24.97 -16.96
C ASN A 122 -42.30 25.31 -16.52
N SER A 123 -41.82 24.78 -15.39
CA SER A 123 -40.44 24.99 -14.92
C SER A 123 -39.42 24.35 -15.87
N VAL A 124 -39.67 23.12 -16.32
CA VAL A 124 -38.81 22.44 -17.30
C VAL A 124 -38.74 23.20 -18.62
N ALA A 125 -39.87 23.72 -19.11
CA ALA A 125 -39.92 24.49 -20.35
C ALA A 125 -39.15 25.82 -20.25
N MET A 126 -39.25 26.53 -19.13
CA MET A 126 -38.53 27.79 -18.91
C MET A 126 -37.02 27.58 -18.75
N VAL A 127 -36.61 26.50 -18.09
CA VAL A 127 -35.20 26.11 -17.93
C VAL A 127 -34.58 25.69 -19.25
N ALA A 128 -35.32 24.94 -20.07
CA ALA A 128 -34.91 24.65 -21.44
C ALA A 128 -34.75 25.95 -22.23
N TYR A 129 -35.71 26.88 -22.15
CA TYR A 129 -35.63 28.18 -22.82
C TYR A 129 -34.39 28.98 -22.44
N ALA A 130 -34.12 29.13 -21.13
CA ALA A 130 -32.94 29.83 -20.63
C ALA A 130 -31.62 29.15 -21.05
N SER A 131 -31.59 27.82 -21.11
CA SER A 131 -30.42 27.03 -21.54
C SER A 131 -30.10 27.17 -23.03
N ILE A 132 -31.10 27.42 -23.88
CA ILE A 132 -30.90 27.68 -25.33
C ILE A 132 -30.44 29.11 -25.56
N ALA A 133 -31.04 30.09 -24.86
CA ALA A 133 -30.64 31.48 -24.95
C ALA A 133 -29.15 31.65 -24.57
N ALA A 134 -28.68 30.85 -23.61
CA ALA A 134 -27.28 30.73 -23.22
C ALA A 134 -26.35 30.16 -24.31
N ALA A 135 -26.88 29.32 -25.22
CA ALA A 135 -26.10 28.60 -26.22
C ALA A 135 -25.91 29.38 -27.53
N PHE A 136 -26.75 30.39 -27.80
CA PHE A 136 -26.81 31.11 -29.08
C PHE A 136 -26.13 32.50 -29.10
N VAL A 137 -25.61 33.00 -27.98
CA VAL A 137 -24.92 34.31 -27.93
C VAL A 137 -23.41 34.08 -27.74
N PRO A 138 -22.57 34.22 -28.79
CA PRO A 138 -21.15 33.99 -28.66
C PRO A 138 -20.45 35.30 -28.27
N THR A 139 -20.34 35.61 -26.97
CA THR A 139 -19.49 36.72 -26.49
C THR A 139 -18.77 36.40 -25.18
N VAL A 140 -17.69 37.15 -24.92
CA VAL A 140 -16.96 37.20 -23.63
C VAL A 140 -17.88 37.86 -22.59
N GLY A 141 -18.93 37.16 -22.18
CA GLY A 141 -20.04 37.75 -21.43
C GLY A 141 -21.27 36.86 -21.25
N ASN A 142 -21.19 35.56 -21.57
CA ASN A 142 -22.28 34.59 -21.42
C ASN A 142 -22.96 34.58 -20.04
N ALA A 143 -22.26 35.02 -18.99
CA ALA A 143 -22.85 35.18 -17.67
C ALA A 143 -24.02 36.19 -17.67
N GLY A 144 -23.93 37.32 -18.38
CA GLY A 144 -24.93 38.39 -18.31
C GLY A 144 -26.29 38.03 -18.92
N ALA A 145 -26.32 37.37 -20.08
CA ALA A 145 -27.57 36.94 -20.72
C ALA A 145 -28.25 35.80 -19.95
N ILE A 146 -27.45 34.91 -19.36
CA ILE A 146 -27.92 33.83 -18.49
C ILE A 146 -28.44 34.40 -17.17
N GLU A 147 -27.72 35.35 -16.57
CA GLU A 147 -28.13 36.03 -15.34
C GLU A 147 -29.39 36.85 -15.55
N PHE A 148 -29.51 37.54 -16.68
CA PHE A 148 -30.73 38.23 -17.06
C PHE A 148 -31.87 37.23 -17.23
N SER A 149 -31.69 36.17 -18.00
CA SER A 149 -32.74 35.14 -18.21
C SER A 149 -33.15 34.46 -16.90
N PHE A 150 -32.20 34.12 -16.04
CA PHE A 150 -32.45 33.54 -14.72
C PHE A 150 -33.17 34.56 -13.82
N SER A 151 -32.70 35.79 -13.77
CA SER A 151 -33.33 36.84 -12.94
C SER A 151 -34.74 37.13 -13.43
N THR A 152 -34.97 37.26 -14.73
CA THR A 152 -36.30 37.50 -15.31
C THR A 152 -37.28 36.35 -15.05
N VAL A 153 -36.81 35.10 -15.07
CA VAL A 153 -37.64 33.91 -14.85
C VAL A 153 -37.92 33.65 -13.37
N PHE A 154 -36.95 33.91 -12.50
CA PHE A 154 -37.04 33.55 -11.08
C PHE A 154 -37.46 34.73 -10.20
N ALA A 155 -37.25 35.99 -10.62
CA ALA A 155 -37.74 37.16 -9.88
C ALA A 155 -39.26 37.21 -9.76
N SER A 156 -39.99 36.54 -10.66
CA SER A 156 -41.45 36.42 -10.58
C SER A 156 -41.93 35.37 -9.56
N SER A 157 -41.03 34.54 -9.02
CA SER A 157 -41.37 33.37 -8.18
C SER A 157 -40.59 33.29 -6.87
N LEU A 158 -39.47 34.03 -6.76
CA LEU A 158 -38.66 34.17 -5.56
C LEU A 158 -38.80 35.59 -5.01
N GLU A 159 -38.87 35.71 -3.68
CA GLU A 159 -38.75 37.01 -3.03
C GLU A 159 -37.39 37.66 -3.37
N ALA A 160 -37.37 38.99 -3.49
CA ALA A 160 -36.21 39.76 -3.93
C ALA A 160 -34.94 39.47 -3.10
N GLN A 161 -35.10 39.18 -1.80
CA GLN A 161 -33.99 38.86 -0.89
C GLN A 161 -33.29 37.52 -1.20
N TYR A 162 -33.98 36.58 -1.84
CA TYR A 162 -33.42 35.25 -2.16
C TYR A 162 -32.87 35.16 -3.58
N LEU A 163 -33.22 36.10 -4.46
CA LEU A 163 -32.84 36.08 -5.88
C LEU A 163 -31.32 36.07 -6.07
N PHE A 164 -30.59 36.86 -5.27
CA PHE A 164 -29.13 36.88 -5.30
C PHE A 164 -28.51 35.52 -4.97
N TRP A 165 -28.97 34.88 -3.88
CA TRP A 165 -28.44 33.59 -3.44
C TRP A 165 -28.80 32.45 -4.39
N ALA A 166 -30.00 32.48 -4.96
CA ALA A 166 -30.43 31.54 -6.00
C ALA A 166 -29.56 31.66 -7.27
N LEU A 167 -29.26 32.89 -7.70
CA LEU A 167 -28.38 33.17 -8.83
C LEU A 167 -26.95 32.69 -8.54
N PHE A 168 -26.44 32.93 -7.33
CA PHE A 168 -25.12 32.48 -6.91
C PHE A 168 -25.01 30.95 -6.91
N ALA A 169 -25.97 30.26 -6.29
CA ALA A 169 -26.01 28.79 -6.26
C ALA A 169 -26.08 28.22 -7.69
N TRP A 170 -26.91 28.79 -8.55
CA TRP A 170 -26.98 28.44 -9.97
C TRP A 170 -25.61 28.55 -10.65
N ARG A 171 -24.92 29.70 -10.53
CA ARG A 171 -23.59 29.92 -11.11
C ARG A 171 -22.54 28.96 -10.56
N PHE A 172 -22.60 28.67 -9.27
CA PHE A 172 -21.65 27.78 -8.64
C PHE A 172 -21.72 26.36 -9.23
N PHE A 173 -22.91 25.80 -9.34
CA PHE A 173 -23.11 24.43 -9.83
C PHE A 173 -23.09 24.30 -11.36
N THR A 174 -23.41 25.35 -12.11
CA THR A 174 -23.45 25.29 -13.58
C THR A 174 -22.18 25.79 -14.26
N PHE A 175 -21.40 26.64 -13.59
CA PHE A 175 -20.21 27.26 -14.19
C PHE A 175 -18.95 27.08 -13.34
N TYR A 176 -18.94 27.52 -12.08
CA TYR A 176 -17.70 27.52 -11.29
C TYR A 176 -17.18 26.11 -10.98
N ILE A 177 -18.06 25.14 -10.74
CA ILE A 177 -17.64 23.74 -10.53
C ILE A 177 -16.91 23.16 -11.75
N PHE A 178 -17.37 23.46 -12.97
CA PHE A 178 -16.72 22.99 -14.19
C PHE A 178 -15.39 23.71 -14.44
N LEU A 179 -15.31 25.00 -14.12
CA LEU A 179 -14.05 25.74 -14.16
C LEU A 179 -13.03 25.13 -13.19
N LEU A 180 -13.43 24.85 -11.95
CA LEU A 180 -12.57 24.21 -10.94
C LEU A 180 -12.15 22.79 -11.35
N LEU A 181 -13.08 22.00 -11.90
CA LEU A 181 -12.78 20.67 -12.45
C LEU A 181 -11.82 20.75 -13.64
N GLY A 182 -12.01 21.72 -14.53
CA GLY A 182 -11.13 21.97 -15.67
C GLY A 182 -9.72 22.37 -15.24
N LEU A 183 -9.60 23.26 -14.25
CA LEU A 183 -8.32 23.64 -13.65
C LEU A 183 -7.64 22.43 -12.97
N ALA A 184 -8.39 21.64 -12.21
CA ALA A 184 -7.89 20.43 -11.57
C ALA A 184 -7.41 19.39 -12.60
N LEU A 185 -8.16 19.19 -13.68
CA LEU A 185 -7.81 18.29 -14.77
C LEU A 185 -6.57 18.79 -15.52
N THR A 186 -6.49 20.09 -15.82
CA THR A 186 -5.34 20.70 -16.51
C THR A 186 -4.09 20.62 -15.64
N ALA A 187 -4.20 20.90 -14.35
CA ALA A 187 -3.11 20.71 -13.40
C ALA A 187 -2.67 19.24 -13.34
N HIS A 188 -3.63 18.30 -13.30
CA HIS A 188 -3.34 16.87 -13.31
C HIS A 188 -2.61 16.42 -14.59
N LEU A 189 -3.09 16.84 -15.77
CA LEU A 189 -2.48 16.53 -17.05
C LEU A 189 -1.10 17.18 -17.19
N GLY A 190 -0.94 18.43 -16.74
CA GLY A 190 0.35 19.12 -16.72
C GLY A 190 1.37 18.43 -15.81
N ILE A 191 0.95 17.96 -14.64
CA ILE A 191 1.80 17.16 -13.74
C ILE A 191 2.19 15.83 -14.40
N ASN A 192 1.26 15.16 -15.07
CA ASN A 192 1.53 13.89 -15.75
C ASN A 192 2.50 14.07 -16.93
N ARG A 193 2.36 15.12 -17.73
CA ARG A 193 3.29 15.43 -18.82
C ARG A 193 4.72 15.71 -18.32
N ARG A 194 4.87 16.42 -17.21
CA ARG A 194 6.20 16.61 -16.58
C ARG A 194 6.81 15.31 -16.07
N ARG A 195 5.98 14.39 -15.54
CA ARG A 195 6.44 13.06 -15.11
C ARG A 195 6.86 12.20 -16.30
N GLU A 196 6.12 12.27 -17.40
CA GLU A 196 6.45 11.55 -18.64
C GLU A 196 7.79 12.01 -19.22
N LEU A 197 8.08 13.31 -19.20
CA LEU A 197 9.40 13.84 -19.57
C LEU A 197 10.52 13.36 -18.64
N ARG A 198 10.26 13.21 -17.33
CA ARG A 198 11.25 12.65 -16.38
C ARG A 198 11.54 11.17 -16.61
N ARG A 199 10.57 10.38 -17.13
CA ARG A 199 10.76 8.93 -17.38
C ARG A 199 11.86 8.63 -18.39
N HIS A 200 12.11 9.53 -19.34
CA HIS A 200 13.09 9.32 -20.42
C HIS A 200 14.51 9.81 -20.08
N HIS A 201 14.74 10.32 -18.85
CA HIS A 201 16.09 10.68 -18.43
C HIS A 201 16.74 9.47 -17.74
N LEU A 202 17.76 8.91 -18.37
CA LEU A 202 18.59 7.88 -17.75
C LEU A 202 19.38 8.50 -16.57
N PRO A 203 19.57 7.75 -15.47
CA PRO A 203 20.34 8.24 -14.35
C PRO A 203 21.83 8.39 -14.70
N ASP A 204 22.51 9.28 -13.99
CA ASP A 204 23.97 9.42 -14.08
C ASP A 204 24.65 8.25 -13.34
N PHE A 205 24.99 7.21 -14.08
CA PHE A 205 25.65 6.00 -13.56
C PHE A 205 27.07 6.23 -13.02
N SER A 206 27.66 7.43 -13.16
CA SER A 206 28.90 7.77 -12.47
C SER A 206 28.70 8.03 -10.98
N LYS A 207 27.47 8.34 -10.57
CA LYS A 207 27.08 8.54 -9.17
C LYS A 207 26.75 7.21 -8.51
N GLN A 208 27.05 7.10 -7.22
CA GLN A 208 26.75 5.92 -6.43
C GLN A 208 25.23 5.68 -6.33
N PRO A 209 24.72 4.45 -6.46
CA PRO A 209 23.29 4.19 -6.36
C PRO A 209 22.72 4.52 -4.97
N LEU A 210 21.54 5.16 -4.96
CA LEU A 210 20.71 5.39 -3.78
C LEU A 210 19.79 4.17 -3.57
N ILE A 211 19.94 3.48 -2.44
CA ILE A 211 19.12 2.31 -2.09
C ILE A 211 18.05 2.77 -1.10
N VAL A 212 16.79 2.73 -1.52
CA VAL A 212 15.67 3.21 -0.71
C VAL A 212 14.91 2.03 -0.11
N LEU A 213 15.05 1.85 1.20
CA LEU A 213 14.37 0.79 1.95
C LEU A 213 13.02 1.31 2.46
N PHE A 214 11.96 0.57 2.15
CA PHE A 214 10.60 0.89 2.59
C PHE A 214 10.08 -0.19 3.54
N SER A 215 9.49 0.25 4.64
CA SER A 215 8.76 -0.65 5.55
C SER A 215 7.48 0.01 6.05
N ASP A 216 6.46 -0.79 6.33
CA ASP A 216 5.21 -0.34 6.96
C ASP A 216 5.27 -0.40 8.50
N ASN A 217 6.39 -0.88 9.06
CA ASN A 217 6.72 -0.90 10.47
C ASN A 217 8.19 -0.49 10.68
N PHE A 218 8.47 0.20 11.78
CA PHE A 218 9.82 0.60 12.17
C PHE A 218 9.85 0.94 13.66
N PHE A 219 11.03 1.28 14.19
CA PHE A 219 11.17 1.69 15.59
C PHE A 219 10.12 2.75 15.98
N PRO A 220 9.54 2.66 17.19
CA PRO A 220 9.94 1.80 18.32
C PRO A 220 9.35 0.38 18.31
N VAL A 221 8.62 -0.02 17.27
CA VAL A 221 8.12 -1.40 17.14
C VAL A 221 9.32 -2.33 16.95
N ILE A 222 9.40 -3.40 17.73
CA ILE A 222 10.48 -4.39 17.64
C ILE A 222 9.90 -5.68 17.08
N ASP A 223 10.22 -5.97 15.82
CA ASP A 223 9.93 -7.25 15.18
C ASP A 223 11.06 -7.67 14.22
N GLY A 224 10.93 -8.86 13.62
CA GLY A 224 11.94 -9.39 12.71
C GLY A 224 12.12 -8.57 11.42
N VAL A 225 11.07 -7.93 10.93
CA VAL A 225 11.11 -7.09 9.72
C VAL A 225 11.83 -5.78 10.03
N VAL A 226 11.53 -5.14 11.16
CA VAL A 226 12.22 -3.93 11.63
C VAL A 226 13.71 -4.20 11.79
N ARG A 227 14.08 -5.30 12.44
CA ARG A 227 15.49 -5.72 12.59
C ARG A 227 16.17 -5.97 11.25
N THR A 228 15.45 -6.56 10.29
CA THR A 228 15.99 -6.80 8.94
C THR A 228 16.26 -5.48 8.22
N VAL A 229 15.31 -4.53 8.24
CA VAL A 229 15.47 -3.22 7.59
C VAL A 229 16.62 -2.43 8.22
N ASP A 230 16.70 -2.40 9.55
CA ASP A 230 17.81 -1.77 10.28
C ASP A 230 19.16 -2.41 9.92
N ALA A 231 19.23 -3.75 9.90
CA ALA A 231 20.45 -4.47 9.56
C ALA A 231 20.89 -4.20 8.11
N TYR A 232 19.96 -4.18 7.15
CA TYR A 232 20.25 -3.77 5.77
C TYR A 232 20.80 -2.35 5.73
N ALA A 233 20.14 -1.39 6.36
CA ALA A 233 20.56 0.01 6.35
C ALA A 233 21.96 0.21 6.95
N ARG A 234 22.23 -0.38 8.13
CA ARG A 234 23.55 -0.30 8.78
C ARG A 234 24.65 -0.92 7.94
N ASN A 235 24.42 -2.13 7.41
CA ASN A 235 25.43 -2.82 6.62
C ASN A 235 25.67 -2.17 5.26
N LEU A 236 24.62 -1.64 4.60
CA LEU A 236 24.79 -0.84 3.39
C LEU A 236 25.67 0.37 3.66
N GLN A 237 25.39 1.12 4.72
CA GLN A 237 26.20 2.28 5.09
C GLN A 237 27.63 1.91 5.48
N ALA A 238 27.83 0.85 6.26
CA ALA A 238 29.15 0.37 6.66
C ALA A 238 29.99 -0.10 5.45
N LEU A 239 29.35 -0.62 4.41
CA LEU A 239 29.97 -0.98 3.13
C LEU A 239 30.14 0.23 2.19
N GLY A 240 29.87 1.45 2.68
CA GLY A 240 30.06 2.71 1.96
C GLY A 240 28.93 3.06 0.99
N TRP A 241 27.79 2.38 1.04
CA TRP A 241 26.61 2.70 0.21
C TRP A 241 25.74 3.79 0.84
N ASN A 242 24.82 4.34 0.05
CA ASN A 242 23.90 5.40 0.47
C ASN A 242 22.48 4.84 0.70
N PRO A 243 22.15 4.31 1.90
CA PRO A 243 20.81 3.86 2.23
C PRO A 243 19.91 5.02 2.68
N LEU A 244 18.67 5.02 2.20
CA LEU A 244 17.59 5.88 2.68
C LEU A 244 16.42 5.01 3.17
N VAL A 245 16.02 5.16 4.43
CA VAL A 245 14.90 4.41 5.00
C VAL A 245 13.64 5.27 5.02
N ILE A 246 12.54 4.80 4.44
CA ILE A 246 11.24 5.48 4.41
C ILE A 246 10.18 4.64 5.13
N VAL A 247 9.68 5.15 6.25
CA VAL A 247 8.85 4.40 7.20
C VAL A 247 7.72 5.27 7.79
N PRO A 248 6.69 4.71 8.45
CA PRO A 248 5.66 5.52 9.09
C PRO A 248 6.23 6.39 10.22
N ASN A 249 5.58 7.52 10.50
CA ASN A 249 5.91 8.34 11.66
C ASN A 249 5.30 7.73 12.93
N TYR A 250 6.13 7.14 13.80
CA TYR A 250 5.73 6.76 15.15
C TYR A 250 6.21 7.86 16.09
N LYS A 251 5.41 8.91 16.31
CA LYS A 251 5.73 10.01 17.24
C LYS A 251 6.39 9.45 18.52
N LYS A 252 7.70 9.72 18.69
CA LYS A 252 8.71 9.13 19.62
C LYS A 252 9.68 8.15 18.96
N THR A 253 10.79 8.68 18.43
CA THR A 253 12.12 8.03 18.46
C THR A 253 13.18 9.11 18.25
N ASP A 254 13.96 9.40 19.29
CA ASP A 254 15.15 10.28 19.27
C ASP A 254 16.45 9.46 19.17
N GLU A 255 16.37 8.18 18.76
CA GLU A 255 17.58 7.39 18.52
C GLU A 255 18.25 7.87 17.23
N ALA A 256 19.45 8.44 17.38
CA ALA A 256 20.31 8.79 16.27
C ALA A 256 20.77 7.49 15.57
N LEU A 257 20.12 7.16 14.46
CA LEU A 257 20.53 6.07 13.58
C LEU A 257 21.67 6.56 12.68
N PRO A 258 22.62 5.68 12.31
CA PRO A 258 23.76 6.11 11.52
C PRO A 258 23.35 6.50 10.09
N TYR A 259 22.21 6.01 9.60
CA TYR A 259 21.68 6.23 8.25
C TYR A 259 20.47 7.18 8.25
N GLN A 260 20.14 7.71 7.06
CA GLN A 260 19.02 8.63 6.91
C GLN A 260 17.67 7.92 7.01
N VAL A 261 16.79 8.43 7.87
CA VAL A 261 15.39 7.98 8.00
C VAL A 261 14.44 9.14 7.71
N LEU A 262 13.48 8.91 6.81
CA LEU A 262 12.41 9.86 6.50
C LEU A 262 11.05 9.25 6.81
N HIS A 263 10.20 10.03 7.47
CA HIS A 263 8.90 9.55 7.92
C HIS A 263 7.75 9.95 6.98
N VAL A 264 6.90 8.97 6.68
CA VAL A 264 5.60 9.16 6.04
C VAL A 264 4.56 9.44 7.11
N ALA A 265 3.68 10.41 6.89
CA ALA A 265 2.58 10.66 7.81
C ALA A 265 1.65 9.43 7.89
N SER A 266 1.32 9.06 9.12
CA SER A 266 0.70 7.79 9.46
C SER A 266 -0.49 7.96 10.40
N LEU A 267 -1.37 6.96 10.44
CA LEU A 267 -2.48 6.85 11.38
C LEU A 267 -2.25 5.63 12.28
N ARG A 268 -2.30 5.82 13.59
CA ARG A 268 -2.23 4.70 14.54
C ARG A 268 -3.54 3.91 14.51
N ILE A 269 -3.44 2.59 14.48
CA ILE A 269 -4.62 1.72 14.63
C ILE A 269 -4.87 1.49 16.12
N PRO A 270 -6.09 1.73 16.65
CA PRO A 270 -6.41 1.43 18.05
C PRO A 270 -6.16 -0.05 18.39
N LYS A 271 -5.55 -0.31 19.56
CA LYS A 271 -5.21 -1.66 20.06
C LYS A 271 -4.17 -2.45 19.24
N GLN A 272 -3.49 -1.83 18.27
CA GLN A 272 -2.36 -2.44 17.58
C GLN A 272 -1.10 -1.59 17.71
N GLU A 273 0.06 -2.24 17.67
CA GLU A 273 1.38 -1.58 17.73
C GLU A 273 1.75 -0.90 16.39
N TYR A 274 1.04 -1.21 15.31
CA TYR A 274 1.34 -0.76 13.95
C TYR A 274 0.67 0.57 13.58
N ALA A 275 1.32 1.35 12.71
CA ALA A 275 0.80 2.58 12.15
C ALA A 275 0.66 2.46 10.63
N LEU A 276 -0.47 2.90 10.09
CA LEU A 276 -0.73 2.87 8.66
C LEU A 276 -0.15 4.12 7.99
N GLY A 277 0.79 3.95 7.06
CA GLY A 277 1.31 5.04 6.24
C GLY A 277 0.29 5.53 5.21
N ILE A 278 -0.65 6.40 5.62
CA ILE A 278 -1.82 6.76 4.79
C ILE A 278 -1.63 7.99 3.89
N PHE A 279 -0.66 8.89 4.13
CA PHE A 279 -0.55 10.16 3.38
C PHE A 279 0.46 10.19 2.21
N ARG A 280 0.46 11.27 1.42
CA ARG A 280 1.41 11.50 0.31
C ARG A 280 2.85 11.61 0.83
N PHE A 281 3.83 11.28 0.00
CA PHE A 281 5.24 11.59 0.29
C PHE A 281 5.39 13.08 0.60
N SER A 282 6.03 13.37 1.74
CA SER A 282 6.29 14.72 2.21
C SER A 282 7.20 15.47 1.23
N LYS A 283 7.34 16.78 1.40
CA LYS A 283 8.32 17.56 0.62
C LYS A 283 9.74 17.02 0.84
N ALA A 284 10.10 16.68 2.08
CA ALA A 284 11.39 16.09 2.42
C ALA A 284 11.65 14.78 1.65
N ILE A 285 10.69 13.85 1.64
CA ILE A 285 10.82 12.59 0.89
C ILE A 285 10.96 12.86 -0.60
N ARG A 286 10.14 13.76 -1.17
CA ARG A 286 10.24 14.08 -2.60
C ARG A 286 11.61 14.66 -2.96
N ASN A 287 12.14 15.57 -2.15
CA ASN A 287 13.45 16.16 -2.37
C ASN A 287 14.57 15.11 -2.27
N ALA A 288 14.52 14.20 -1.29
CA ALA A 288 15.50 13.12 -1.16
C ALA A 288 15.47 12.13 -2.33
N LEU A 289 14.31 11.99 -2.98
CA LEU A 289 14.12 11.15 -4.17
C LEU A 289 14.38 11.91 -5.49
N GLU A 290 14.66 13.22 -5.45
CA GLU A 290 15.17 14.00 -6.59
C GLU A 290 16.69 13.86 -6.65
N TYR A 291 17.14 12.62 -6.90
CA TYR A 291 18.55 12.25 -7.04
C TYR A 291 18.86 11.94 -8.50
N ASP A 292 19.93 12.52 -9.05
CA ASP A 292 20.27 12.34 -10.47
C ASP A 292 20.94 10.98 -10.77
N GLY A 293 21.49 10.31 -9.75
CA GLY A 293 22.12 9.00 -9.91
C GLY A 293 21.10 7.85 -9.88
N PRO A 294 21.56 6.58 -10.00
CA PRO A 294 20.67 5.44 -10.01
C PRO A 294 19.96 5.30 -8.67
N ILE A 295 18.66 5.02 -8.72
CA ILE A 295 17.86 4.72 -7.53
C ILE A 295 17.35 3.28 -7.67
N ILE A 296 17.29 2.55 -6.56
CA ILE A 296 16.56 1.28 -6.48
C ILE A 296 15.72 1.23 -5.21
N TYR A 297 14.49 0.76 -5.34
CA TYR A 297 13.56 0.62 -4.21
C TYR A 297 13.55 -0.81 -3.70
N HIS A 298 13.57 -0.98 -2.39
CA HIS A 298 13.43 -2.28 -1.74
C HIS A 298 12.35 -2.23 -0.67
N THR A 299 11.24 -2.94 -0.88
CA THR A 299 10.11 -2.96 0.06
C THR A 299 10.09 -4.23 0.91
N HIS A 300 9.95 -4.08 2.23
CA HIS A 300 9.92 -5.18 3.20
C HIS A 300 8.52 -5.52 3.74
N ALA A 301 7.49 -4.78 3.33
CA ALA A 301 6.11 -5.08 3.68
C ALA A 301 5.18 -4.70 2.50
N PRO A 302 4.25 -5.56 2.05
CA PRO A 302 3.42 -5.32 0.87
C PRO A 302 2.17 -4.48 1.18
N PHE A 303 2.24 -3.48 2.08
CA PHE A 303 1.09 -2.66 2.46
C PHE A 303 1.14 -1.25 1.85
N PHE A 304 0.65 -0.23 2.55
CA PHE A 304 0.34 1.06 1.96
C PHE A 304 1.58 1.81 1.49
N ILE A 305 2.68 1.74 2.24
CA ILE A 305 3.93 2.40 1.86
C ILE A 305 4.52 1.75 0.63
N ALA A 306 4.58 0.41 0.57
CA ALA A 306 5.11 -0.29 -0.60
C ALA A 306 4.27 -0.07 -1.87
N HIS A 307 2.94 -0.02 -1.77
CA HIS A 307 2.09 0.33 -2.92
C HIS A 307 2.35 1.76 -3.42
N LYS A 308 2.69 2.69 -2.53
CA LYS A 308 3.09 4.06 -2.91
C LYS A 308 4.48 4.08 -3.53
N ALA A 309 5.43 3.34 -2.97
CA ALA A 309 6.77 3.16 -3.52
C ALA A 309 6.67 2.61 -4.94
N LEU A 310 5.88 1.55 -5.18
CA LEU A 310 5.65 0.98 -6.51
C LEU A 310 5.08 2.01 -7.50
N ARG A 311 4.04 2.77 -7.12
CA ARG A 311 3.49 3.81 -8.02
C ARG A 311 4.50 4.91 -8.32
N HIS A 312 5.30 5.31 -7.33
CA HIS A 312 6.34 6.30 -7.50
C HIS A 312 7.48 5.77 -8.40
N ALA A 313 7.87 4.52 -8.19
CA ALA A 313 8.91 3.84 -8.97
C ALA A 313 8.53 3.80 -10.46
N ARG A 314 7.32 3.31 -10.76
CA ARG A 314 6.78 3.29 -12.13
C ARG A 314 6.57 4.68 -12.73
N ALA A 315 6.36 5.71 -11.90
CA ALA A 315 6.20 7.08 -12.39
C ALA A 315 7.54 7.74 -12.77
N ASN A 316 8.65 7.31 -12.16
CA ASN A 316 9.97 7.93 -12.33
C ASN A 316 11.01 6.95 -12.90
N ASN A 317 10.57 5.84 -13.49
CA ASN A 317 11.44 4.85 -14.07
C ASN A 317 12.51 4.28 -13.11
N ILE A 318 12.07 3.84 -11.93
CA ILE A 318 12.95 3.31 -10.89
C ILE A 318 12.67 1.79 -10.73
N PRO A 319 13.70 0.93 -10.71
CA PRO A 319 13.54 -0.48 -10.41
C PRO A 319 13.11 -0.69 -8.95
N ILE A 320 12.25 -1.67 -8.72
CA ILE A 320 11.74 -2.03 -7.40
C ILE A 320 11.84 -3.54 -7.14
N VAL A 321 12.46 -3.88 -6.02
CA VAL A 321 12.50 -5.23 -5.48
C VAL A 321 11.73 -5.31 -4.17
N THR A 322 11.27 -6.50 -3.81
CA THR A 322 10.55 -6.69 -2.54
C THR A 322 10.89 -8.00 -1.88
N THR A 323 11.09 -7.99 -0.56
CA THR A 323 11.28 -9.22 0.22
C THR A 323 9.97 -9.62 0.90
N PHE A 324 9.61 -10.89 0.76
CA PHE A 324 8.50 -11.52 1.47
C PHE A 324 8.99 -12.11 2.80
N HIS A 325 8.50 -11.54 3.91
CA HIS A 325 8.92 -11.90 5.28
C HIS A 325 7.88 -12.69 6.07
N SER A 326 6.57 -12.49 5.86
CA SER A 326 5.52 -13.00 6.78
C SER A 326 4.47 -13.90 6.12
N LYS A 327 3.77 -14.70 6.94
CA LYS A 327 2.59 -15.48 6.56
C LYS A 327 1.32 -14.66 6.83
N TYR A 328 0.80 -14.00 5.81
CA TYR A 328 -0.33 -13.09 5.99
C TYR A 328 -1.71 -13.77 6.12
N TYR A 329 -1.88 -15.00 5.62
CA TYR A 329 -3.20 -15.63 5.60
C TYR A 329 -3.75 -15.85 7.01
N GLU A 330 -2.92 -16.42 7.88
CA GLU A 330 -3.25 -16.71 9.27
C GLU A 330 -3.50 -15.42 10.05
N ASP A 331 -2.63 -14.42 9.90
CA ASP A 331 -2.82 -13.08 10.48
C ASP A 331 -4.17 -12.47 10.07
N PHE A 332 -4.54 -12.57 8.79
CA PHE A 332 -5.84 -12.09 8.32
C PHE A 332 -7.00 -12.93 8.85
N TYR A 333 -6.86 -14.25 8.92
CA TYR A 333 -7.92 -15.14 9.41
C TYR A 333 -8.21 -14.93 10.89
N GLU A 334 -7.20 -14.68 11.71
CA GLU A 334 -7.39 -14.37 13.13
C GLU A 334 -8.10 -13.04 13.35
N ASN A 335 -7.85 -12.04 12.51
CA ASN A 335 -8.48 -10.72 12.64
C ASN A 335 -9.86 -10.64 11.97
N LEU A 336 -10.08 -11.36 10.87
CA LEU A 336 -11.30 -11.26 10.06
C LEU A 336 -12.29 -12.40 10.32
N HIS A 337 -11.84 -13.52 10.90
CA HIS A 337 -12.60 -14.75 11.12
C HIS A 337 -13.36 -15.27 9.89
N SER A 338 -12.87 -14.97 8.68
CA SER A 338 -13.53 -15.30 7.41
C SER A 338 -12.51 -15.77 6.37
N LYS A 339 -12.64 -17.04 5.93
CA LYS A 339 -11.76 -17.63 4.91
C LYS A 339 -11.78 -16.82 3.61
N THR A 340 -12.96 -16.35 3.19
CA THR A 340 -13.12 -15.56 1.97
C THR A 340 -12.40 -14.22 2.06
N LEU A 341 -12.58 -13.49 3.18
CA LEU A 341 -11.91 -12.19 3.36
C LEU A 341 -10.39 -12.35 3.50
N SER A 342 -9.92 -13.37 4.22
CA SER A 342 -8.49 -13.69 4.31
C SER A 342 -7.91 -14.02 2.94
N GLN A 343 -8.61 -14.81 2.12
CA GLN A 343 -8.16 -15.12 0.77
C GLN A 343 -8.16 -13.88 -0.12
N MET A 344 -9.14 -12.99 -0.01
CA MET A 344 -9.16 -11.72 -0.74
C MET A 344 -7.98 -10.83 -0.33
N ALA A 345 -7.65 -10.76 0.95
CA ALA A 345 -6.52 -10.01 1.48
C ALA A 345 -5.18 -10.60 0.98
N VAL A 346 -5.01 -11.93 1.00
CA VAL A 346 -3.85 -12.59 0.40
C VAL A 346 -3.76 -12.34 -1.11
N ASN A 347 -4.88 -12.36 -1.83
CA ASN A 347 -4.89 -12.06 -3.26
C ASN A 347 -4.45 -10.61 -3.54
N TYR A 348 -4.79 -9.66 -2.66
CA TYR A 348 -4.28 -8.29 -2.72
C TYR A 348 -2.76 -8.25 -2.54
N ILE A 349 -2.22 -9.00 -1.57
CA ILE A 349 -0.77 -9.15 -1.37
C ILE A 349 -0.09 -9.73 -2.63
N VAL A 350 -0.61 -10.84 -3.18
CA VAL A 350 -0.02 -11.47 -4.38
C VAL A 350 -0.05 -10.54 -5.59
N ARG A 351 -1.10 -9.72 -5.75
CA ARG A 351 -1.17 -8.71 -6.83
C ARG A 351 -0.04 -7.69 -6.72
N PHE A 352 0.36 -7.29 -5.51
CA PHE A 352 1.50 -6.41 -5.31
C PHE A 352 2.80 -7.06 -5.79
N TYR A 353 3.09 -8.29 -5.34
CA TYR A 353 4.30 -9.02 -5.72
C TYR A 353 4.41 -9.27 -7.23
N ARG A 354 3.29 -9.37 -7.96
CA ARG A 354 3.28 -9.51 -9.43
C ARG A 354 3.69 -8.25 -10.20
N GLN A 355 3.74 -7.09 -9.55
CA GLN A 355 3.97 -5.81 -10.22
C GLN A 355 5.39 -5.25 -10.02
N VAL A 356 6.18 -5.85 -9.13
CA VAL A 356 7.58 -5.45 -8.87
C VAL A 356 8.54 -6.09 -9.89
N ASP A 357 9.77 -5.58 -9.98
CA ASP A 357 10.78 -6.07 -10.92
C ASP A 357 11.49 -7.33 -10.42
N GLU A 358 11.53 -7.54 -9.10
CA GLU A 358 12.01 -8.78 -8.52
C GLU A 358 11.45 -9.07 -7.12
N VAL A 359 11.19 -10.35 -6.85
CA VAL A 359 10.68 -10.82 -5.57
C VAL A 359 11.72 -11.67 -4.88
N TRP A 360 12.01 -11.34 -3.62
CA TRP A 360 12.90 -12.06 -2.74
C TRP A 360 12.12 -12.75 -1.62
N ALA A 361 12.66 -13.82 -1.05
CA ALA A 361 12.15 -14.46 0.16
C ALA A 361 13.31 -14.86 1.07
N VAL A 362 13.07 -14.81 2.38
CA VAL A 362 14.11 -15.09 3.40
C VAL A 362 14.48 -16.57 3.52
N SER A 363 13.67 -17.46 2.96
CA SER A 363 13.90 -18.91 2.96
C SER A 363 13.14 -19.59 1.83
N ARG A 364 13.50 -20.84 1.51
CA ARG A 364 12.81 -21.64 0.49
C ARG A 364 11.38 -21.94 0.92
N LYS A 365 11.13 -22.24 2.20
CA LYS A 365 9.76 -22.47 2.70
C LYS A 365 8.92 -21.20 2.65
N THR A 366 9.51 -20.03 2.92
CA THR A 366 8.82 -18.75 2.78
C THR A 366 8.51 -18.45 1.32
N ALA A 367 9.40 -18.77 0.38
CA ALA A 367 9.11 -18.70 -1.06
C ALA A 367 7.96 -19.64 -1.45
N MET A 368 7.93 -20.87 -0.94
CA MET A 368 6.85 -21.84 -1.16
C MET A 368 5.51 -21.33 -0.62
N THR A 369 5.49 -20.66 0.54
CA THR A 369 4.28 -20.02 1.06
C THR A 369 3.73 -18.98 0.08
N LEU A 370 4.59 -18.10 -0.46
CA LEU A 370 4.17 -17.10 -1.44
C LEU A 370 3.64 -17.77 -2.73
N LYS A 371 4.27 -18.86 -3.17
CA LYS A 371 3.80 -19.67 -4.31
C LYS A 371 2.43 -20.32 -4.01
N ASN A 372 2.21 -20.83 -2.80
CA ASN A 372 0.94 -21.41 -2.36
C ASN A 372 -0.19 -20.38 -2.30
N TYR A 373 0.13 -19.12 -1.98
CA TYR A 373 -0.81 -18.00 -2.09
C TYR A 373 -1.19 -17.66 -3.54
N GLY A 374 -0.48 -18.21 -4.54
CA GLY A 374 -0.79 -18.06 -5.96
C GLY A 374 0.16 -17.13 -6.72
N TYR A 375 1.29 -16.74 -6.14
CA TYR A 375 2.38 -16.12 -6.90
C TYR A 375 3.04 -17.15 -7.82
N ARG A 376 3.31 -16.79 -9.07
CA ARG A 376 3.86 -17.70 -10.08
C ARG A 376 5.21 -17.26 -10.64
N GLY A 377 5.60 -15.99 -10.49
CA GLY A 377 6.91 -15.49 -10.94
C GLY A 377 8.07 -16.01 -10.11
N ASP A 378 9.30 -15.72 -10.52
CA ASP A 378 10.49 -16.19 -9.82
C ASP A 378 10.65 -15.54 -8.44
N VAL A 379 11.28 -16.28 -7.52
CA VAL A 379 11.57 -15.85 -6.16
C VAL A 379 13.04 -16.12 -5.88
N PHE A 380 13.81 -15.07 -5.63
CA PHE A 380 15.20 -15.19 -5.21
C PHE A 380 15.27 -15.45 -3.70
N ILE A 381 16.11 -16.38 -3.26
CA ILE A 381 16.28 -16.63 -1.83
C ILE A 381 17.36 -15.67 -1.30
N MET A 382 16.95 -14.75 -0.43
CA MET A 382 17.82 -13.77 0.20
C MET A 382 17.72 -13.96 1.73
N PRO A 383 18.55 -14.83 2.33
CA PRO A 383 18.45 -15.16 3.74
C PRO A 383 18.73 -13.97 4.66
N ASN A 384 18.20 -14.04 5.88
CA ASN A 384 18.55 -13.11 6.94
C ASN A 384 19.88 -13.50 7.59
N GLY A 385 20.69 -12.50 7.92
CA GLY A 385 21.90 -12.65 8.73
C GLY A 385 21.63 -12.55 10.24
N SER A 386 22.68 -12.68 11.03
CA SER A 386 22.71 -12.40 12.46
C SER A 386 24.03 -11.75 12.82
N ASP A 387 23.96 -10.50 13.31
CA ASP A 387 25.10 -9.80 13.92
C ASP A 387 25.00 -9.89 15.46
N PHE A 388 24.49 -11.01 15.98
CA PHE A 388 24.43 -11.24 17.42
C PHE A 388 25.83 -11.55 17.94
N VAL A 389 26.35 -10.63 18.74
CA VAL A 389 27.70 -10.69 19.29
C VAL A 389 27.66 -11.37 20.65
N ILE A 390 28.53 -12.36 20.83
CA ILE A 390 28.85 -12.91 22.15
C ILE A 390 29.94 -12.02 22.76
N PRO A 391 29.68 -11.32 23.88
CA PRO A 391 30.67 -10.44 24.51
C PRO A 391 31.87 -11.25 25.02
N ASP A 392 33.05 -10.62 25.07
CA ASP A 392 34.27 -11.26 25.58
C ASP A 392 34.12 -11.70 27.05
N ASP A 393 33.45 -10.88 27.87
CA ASP A 393 33.10 -11.19 29.27
C ASP A 393 31.75 -11.93 29.37
N ILE A 394 31.56 -12.97 28.55
CA ILE A 394 30.32 -13.74 28.52
C ILE A 394 30.00 -14.40 29.86
N GLU A 395 31.01 -14.77 30.64
CA GLU A 395 30.81 -15.46 31.92
C GLU A 395 30.15 -14.55 32.96
N SER A 396 30.50 -13.25 33.01
CA SER A 396 29.81 -12.27 33.85
C SER A 396 28.33 -12.16 33.48
N TYR A 397 28.01 -12.09 32.18
CA TYR A 397 26.62 -12.04 31.72
C TYR A 397 25.88 -13.36 31.97
N ARG A 398 26.56 -14.52 31.89
CA ARG A 398 26.00 -15.83 32.25
C ARG A 398 25.60 -15.85 33.73
N MET A 399 26.49 -15.40 34.62
CA MET A 399 26.20 -15.33 36.05
C MET A 399 25.06 -14.35 36.38
N GLN A 400 25.03 -13.19 35.69
CA GLN A 400 23.91 -12.25 35.80
C GLN A 400 22.59 -12.88 35.35
N ALA A 401 22.59 -13.66 34.26
CA ALA A 401 21.42 -14.36 33.77
C ALA A 401 20.93 -15.44 34.75
N ILE A 402 21.86 -16.22 35.32
CA ILE A 402 21.56 -17.22 36.35
C ILE A 402 20.88 -16.57 37.55
N GLN A 403 21.42 -15.45 38.05
CA GLN A 403 20.81 -14.72 39.17
C GLN A 403 19.46 -14.10 38.79
N PHE A 404 19.36 -13.50 37.61
CA PHE A 404 18.16 -12.82 37.13
C PHE A 404 16.96 -13.77 36.96
N LEU A 405 17.21 -14.99 36.50
CA LEU A 405 16.19 -16.00 36.21
C LEU A 405 16.09 -17.09 37.29
N ASP A 406 16.98 -17.02 38.29
CA ASP A 406 17.19 -18.00 39.35
C ASP A 406 17.39 -19.43 38.81
N ILE A 407 18.26 -19.56 37.81
CA ILE A 407 18.62 -20.86 37.19
C ILE A 407 19.40 -21.70 38.22
N LYS A 408 19.10 -23.00 38.27
CA LYS A 408 19.77 -23.96 39.17
C LYS A 408 20.61 -24.93 38.37
N ASP A 409 21.77 -25.32 38.92
CA ASP A 409 22.70 -26.25 38.26
C ASP A 409 22.21 -27.71 38.24
N ASP A 410 21.20 -28.05 39.05
CA ASP A 410 20.69 -29.42 39.20
C ASP A 410 19.48 -29.76 38.31
N GLU A 411 19.03 -28.81 37.48
CA GLU A 411 17.86 -28.98 36.62
C GLU A 411 18.15 -28.54 35.16
N PRO A 412 17.82 -29.39 34.17
CA PRO A 412 17.79 -29.02 32.75
C PRO A 412 17.03 -27.72 32.46
N THR A 413 17.69 -26.74 31.85
CA THR A 413 17.10 -25.44 31.52
C THR A 413 16.65 -25.38 30.06
N LEU A 414 15.33 -25.30 29.86
CA LEU A 414 14.67 -25.10 28.59
C LEU A 414 14.38 -23.62 28.38
N LEU A 415 14.74 -23.07 27.22
CA LEU A 415 14.58 -21.65 26.93
C LEU A 415 13.68 -21.40 25.72
N PHE A 416 12.71 -20.51 25.88
CA PHE A 416 11.96 -19.88 24.80
C PHE A 416 12.22 -18.37 24.80
N VAL A 417 12.55 -17.81 23.64
CA VAL A 417 12.70 -16.36 23.43
C VAL A 417 11.82 -15.92 22.26
N GLY A 418 10.87 -15.02 22.52
CA GLY A 418 9.99 -14.46 21.49
C GLY A 418 8.70 -13.88 22.05
N HIS A 419 7.84 -13.36 21.15
CA HIS A 419 6.56 -12.80 21.57
C HIS A 419 5.66 -13.85 22.25
N LEU A 420 5.07 -13.49 23.40
CA LEU A 420 4.13 -14.35 24.11
C LEU A 420 2.74 -14.29 23.47
N ILE A 421 2.62 -14.98 22.33
CA ILE A 421 1.39 -15.12 21.55
C ILE A 421 1.14 -16.59 21.19
N TRP A 422 -0.12 -17.03 21.17
CA TRP A 422 -0.52 -18.43 20.92
C TRP A 422 0.04 -19.03 19.62
N GLN A 423 0.28 -18.22 18.60
CA GLN A 423 0.82 -18.61 17.30
C GLN A 423 2.25 -19.18 17.41
N LYS A 424 2.95 -18.89 18.50
CA LYS A 424 4.26 -19.50 18.82
C LYS A 424 4.14 -20.91 19.42
N ASN A 425 2.95 -21.51 19.38
CA ASN A 425 2.64 -22.83 19.94
C ASN A 425 2.88 -22.94 21.46
N ILE A 426 2.58 -21.88 22.21
CA ILE A 426 2.78 -21.88 23.67
C ILE A 426 1.90 -22.90 24.39
N LYS A 427 0.66 -23.13 23.94
CA LYS A 427 -0.19 -24.19 24.51
C LYS A 427 0.44 -25.57 24.36
N PHE A 428 0.96 -25.86 23.18
CA PHE A 428 1.65 -27.11 22.89
C PHE A 428 2.92 -27.26 23.76
N MET A 429 3.68 -26.18 23.97
CA MET A 429 4.81 -26.22 24.91
C MET A 429 4.35 -26.67 26.31
N PHE A 430 3.25 -26.12 26.82
CA PHE A 430 2.71 -26.57 28.12
C PHE A 430 2.22 -28.03 28.11
N GLU A 431 1.68 -28.53 27.00
CA GLU A 431 1.35 -29.95 26.86
C GLU A 431 2.61 -30.82 26.94
N VAL A 432 3.71 -30.41 26.30
CA VAL A 432 5.01 -31.11 26.42
C VAL A 432 5.49 -31.12 27.88
N LEU A 433 5.39 -29.98 28.58
CA LEU A 433 5.77 -29.88 29.99
C LEU A 433 4.96 -30.83 30.89
N ARG A 434 3.66 -30.98 30.65
CA ARG A 434 2.84 -31.96 31.38
C ARG A 434 3.31 -33.41 31.19
N HIS A 435 3.81 -33.75 30.00
CA HIS A 435 4.38 -35.06 29.76
C HIS A 435 5.74 -35.24 30.45
N LEU A 436 6.57 -34.19 30.53
CA LEU A 436 7.79 -34.22 31.34
C LEU A 436 7.47 -34.45 32.82
N ASP A 437 6.45 -33.77 33.34
CA ASP A 437 5.96 -33.96 34.71
C ASP A 437 5.48 -35.41 34.95
N SER A 438 4.71 -35.98 34.02
CA SER A 438 4.21 -37.36 34.17
C SER A 438 5.31 -38.42 34.17
N GLU A 439 6.42 -38.14 33.47
CA GLU A 439 7.62 -38.99 33.46
C GLU A 439 8.56 -38.71 34.66
N GLY A 440 8.20 -37.78 35.55
CA GLY A 440 9.02 -37.40 36.70
C GLY A 440 10.33 -36.70 36.32
N PHE A 441 10.41 -36.13 35.12
CA PHE A 441 11.60 -35.42 34.64
C PHE A 441 11.65 -34.01 35.24
N LYS A 442 12.71 -33.68 35.97
CA LYS A 442 12.93 -32.31 36.48
C LYS A 442 13.38 -31.40 35.35
N TYR A 443 12.82 -30.19 35.30
CA TYR A 443 13.19 -29.17 34.33
C TYR A 443 12.89 -27.76 34.85
N HIS A 444 13.57 -26.78 34.26
CA HIS A 444 13.28 -25.36 34.39
C HIS A 444 12.96 -24.77 33.01
N MET A 445 11.71 -24.41 32.76
CA MET A 445 11.28 -23.72 31.54
C MET A 445 11.29 -22.21 31.70
N ILE A 446 12.01 -21.50 30.84
CA ILE A 446 12.15 -20.04 30.87
C ILE A 446 11.52 -19.43 29.62
N PHE A 447 10.63 -18.47 29.84
CA PHE A 447 10.02 -17.65 28.78
C PHE A 447 10.55 -16.22 28.84
N ILE A 448 11.28 -15.81 27.80
CA ILE A 448 11.76 -14.43 27.59
C ILE A 448 10.96 -13.78 26.46
N GLY A 449 10.41 -12.60 26.73
CA GLY A 449 9.68 -11.79 25.77
C GLY A 449 8.35 -11.27 26.31
N GLU A 450 7.76 -10.35 25.53
CA GLU A 450 6.46 -9.72 25.79
C GLU A 450 5.55 -9.96 24.59
N GLY A 451 4.23 -9.95 24.79
CA GLY A 451 3.30 -10.11 23.68
C GLY A 451 1.85 -9.91 24.05
N GLY A 452 1.00 -9.75 23.03
CA GLY A 452 -0.43 -9.46 23.19
C GLY A 452 -1.22 -10.51 23.98
N HIS A 453 -0.69 -11.74 24.11
CA HIS A 453 -1.34 -12.81 24.87
C HIS A 453 -0.64 -13.13 26.20
N GLU A 454 0.36 -12.36 26.64
CA GLU A 454 1.15 -12.64 27.85
C GLU A 454 0.27 -12.91 29.08
N LYS A 455 -0.71 -12.03 29.36
CA LYS A 455 -1.61 -12.21 30.51
C LYS A 455 -2.43 -13.49 30.42
N MET A 456 -2.86 -13.87 29.21
CA MET A 456 -3.62 -15.09 28.98
C MET A 456 -2.74 -16.34 29.08
N VAL A 457 -1.49 -16.25 28.62
CA VAL A 457 -0.49 -17.30 28.75
C VAL A 457 -0.20 -17.59 30.23
N LYS A 458 0.09 -16.55 31.02
CA LYS A 458 0.35 -16.69 32.46
C LYS A 458 -0.85 -17.29 33.21
N LYS A 459 -2.06 -16.79 32.96
CA LYS A 459 -3.30 -17.34 33.54
C LYS A 459 -3.55 -18.80 33.14
N TYR A 460 -3.24 -19.16 31.90
CA TYR A 460 -3.38 -20.54 31.45
C TYR A 460 -2.36 -21.45 32.14
N TYR A 461 -1.10 -21.03 32.26
CA TYR A 461 -0.08 -21.74 33.03
C TYR A 461 -0.51 -21.99 34.48
N GLU A 462 -1.01 -20.96 35.18
CA GLU A 462 -1.52 -21.07 36.57
C GLU A 462 -2.63 -22.13 36.72
N SER A 463 -3.39 -22.40 35.66
CA SER A 463 -4.47 -23.41 35.67
C SER A 463 -3.99 -24.86 35.50
N LEU A 464 -2.74 -25.07 35.09
CA LEU A 464 -2.22 -26.40 34.74
C LEU A 464 -1.60 -27.16 35.91
N ASN A 465 -1.28 -26.49 37.03
CA ASN A 465 -0.61 -27.08 38.19
C ASN A 465 0.63 -27.92 37.81
N LEU A 466 1.51 -27.35 36.97
CA LEU A 466 2.74 -28.03 36.55
C LEU A 466 3.68 -28.24 37.75
N ALA A 467 4.36 -29.38 37.79
CA ALA A 467 5.30 -29.72 38.84
C ALA A 467 6.69 -29.12 38.57
N GLY A 468 7.11 -29.06 37.30
CA GLY A 468 8.36 -28.43 36.91
C GLY A 468 8.32 -26.90 36.99
N ARG A 469 9.51 -26.31 37.07
CA ARG A 469 9.68 -24.88 37.31
C ARG A 469 9.45 -24.07 36.05
N VAL A 470 8.64 -23.01 36.11
CA VAL A 470 8.45 -22.07 34.99
C VAL A 470 8.73 -20.63 35.41
N THR A 471 9.64 -19.96 34.70
CA THR A 471 9.96 -18.53 34.90
C THR A 471 9.54 -17.71 33.69
N PHE A 472 8.82 -16.61 33.93
CA PHE A 472 8.53 -15.58 32.92
C PHE A 472 9.45 -14.37 33.14
N GLY A 473 10.54 -14.27 32.37
CA GLY A 473 11.57 -13.23 32.53
C GLY A 473 11.24 -11.87 31.91
N GLY A 474 10.09 -11.74 31.24
CA GLY A 474 9.67 -10.49 30.58
C GLY A 474 10.55 -10.12 29.37
N GLY A 475 10.43 -8.88 28.90
CA GLY A 475 11.18 -8.38 27.75
C GLY A 475 12.61 -8.00 28.08
N VAL A 476 13.60 -8.66 27.45
CA VAL A 476 15.03 -8.35 27.59
C VAL A 476 15.49 -7.50 26.41
N ARG A 477 15.83 -6.23 26.67
CA ARG A 477 16.35 -5.29 25.65
C ARG A 477 17.89 -5.29 25.56
N ASP A 478 18.57 -5.61 26.67
CA ASP A 478 20.02 -5.74 26.70
C ASP A 478 20.47 -7.01 25.95
N ARG A 479 21.24 -6.80 24.88
CA ARG A 479 21.71 -7.88 24.01
C ARG A 479 22.78 -8.74 24.67
N TYR A 480 23.58 -8.20 25.57
CA TYR A 480 24.62 -8.95 26.28
C TYR A 480 24.01 -9.77 27.41
N LEU A 481 23.03 -9.24 28.13
CA LEU A 481 22.24 -10.07 29.07
C LEU A 481 21.53 -11.20 28.33
N LEU A 482 20.93 -10.93 27.16
CA LEU A 482 20.31 -11.97 26.34
C LEU A 482 21.32 -13.04 25.90
N ALA A 483 22.56 -12.66 25.57
CA ALA A 483 23.63 -13.61 25.26
C ALA A 483 23.97 -14.48 26.49
N GLY A 484 24.06 -13.87 27.68
CA GLY A 484 24.23 -14.57 28.95
C GLY A 484 23.10 -15.58 29.21
N ILE A 485 21.85 -15.22 28.92
CA ILE A 485 20.69 -16.11 29.05
C ILE A 485 20.80 -17.32 28.12
N PHE A 486 21.21 -17.11 26.86
CA PHE A 486 21.42 -18.23 25.94
C PHE A 486 22.53 -19.17 26.42
N VAL A 487 23.64 -18.63 26.94
CA VAL A 487 24.76 -19.43 27.45
C VAL A 487 24.43 -20.12 28.78
N ALA A 488 23.53 -19.55 29.58
CA ALA A 488 23.08 -20.13 30.84
C ALA A 488 21.98 -21.21 30.67
N SER A 489 21.50 -21.44 29.44
CA SER A 489 20.44 -22.42 29.14
C SER A 489 21.00 -23.66 28.46
N ASP A 490 20.29 -24.78 28.49
CA ASP A 490 20.77 -26.06 27.93
C ASP A 490 20.11 -26.44 26.61
N LEU A 491 18.84 -26.06 26.39
CA LEU A 491 18.13 -26.34 25.15
C LEU A 491 17.19 -25.19 24.76
N PHE A 492 17.36 -24.65 23.54
CA PHE A 492 16.42 -23.68 22.99
C PHE A 492 15.17 -24.38 22.46
N PHE A 493 14.07 -24.31 23.20
CA PHE A 493 12.83 -24.98 22.84
C PHE A 493 11.87 -24.06 22.08
N PHE A 494 11.76 -24.26 20.76
CA PHE A 494 11.03 -23.35 19.88
C PHE A 494 10.16 -24.11 18.85
N PRO A 495 9.03 -24.70 19.26
CA PRO A 495 8.16 -25.50 18.39
C PRO A 495 7.23 -24.65 17.50
N SER A 496 7.60 -23.41 17.16
CA SER A 496 6.79 -22.53 16.30
C SER A 496 6.71 -23.04 14.86
N VAL A 497 5.50 -23.11 14.32
CA VAL A 497 5.22 -23.49 12.92
C VAL A 497 5.23 -22.29 11.96
N TYR A 498 4.94 -21.11 12.51
CA TYR A 498 4.55 -19.95 11.72
C TYR A 498 5.69 -18.93 11.48
N ASP A 499 6.83 -19.12 12.13
CA ASP A 499 7.98 -18.21 12.00
C ASP A 499 8.78 -18.42 10.70
N ASN A 500 8.83 -17.38 9.87
CA ASN A 500 9.62 -17.35 8.65
C ASN A 500 11.05 -16.90 8.97
N ALA A 501 11.99 -17.85 9.04
CA ALA A 501 13.41 -17.60 9.31
C ALA A 501 13.65 -16.76 10.59
N PRO A 502 13.21 -17.23 11.77
CA PRO A 502 13.29 -16.46 13.01
C PRO A 502 14.76 -16.20 13.39
N LEU A 503 15.11 -14.92 13.56
CA LEU A 503 16.46 -14.50 13.90
C LEU A 503 16.95 -15.13 15.21
N VAL A 504 16.04 -15.36 16.17
CA VAL A 504 16.36 -15.87 17.49
C VAL A 504 17.00 -17.27 17.48
N ILE A 505 16.74 -18.10 16.47
CA ILE A 505 17.42 -19.39 16.30
C ILE A 505 18.90 -19.17 15.98
N ARG A 506 19.21 -18.17 15.16
CA ARG A 506 20.60 -17.80 14.86
C ARG A 506 21.29 -17.18 16.07
N GLU A 507 20.56 -16.43 16.89
CA GLU A 507 21.07 -15.85 18.14
C GLU A 507 21.42 -16.93 19.17
N ALA A 508 20.51 -17.91 19.37
CA ALA A 508 20.78 -19.08 20.19
C ALA A 508 21.97 -19.90 19.66
N ALA A 509 22.01 -20.14 18.35
CA ALA A 509 23.13 -20.86 17.72
C ALA A 509 24.46 -20.11 17.92
N SER A 510 24.52 -18.78 17.82
CA SER A 510 25.73 -17.99 18.10
C SER A 510 26.29 -18.24 19.51
N ALA A 511 25.43 -18.53 20.48
CA ALA A 511 25.82 -18.87 21.84
C ALA A 511 26.21 -20.35 22.03
N GLY A 512 26.11 -21.19 20.99
CA GLY A 512 26.31 -22.64 21.09
C GLY A 512 25.12 -23.39 21.70
N LEU A 513 23.96 -22.75 21.83
CA LEU A 513 22.75 -23.37 22.39
C LEU A 513 22.02 -24.16 21.29
N PRO A 514 21.96 -25.50 21.35
CA PRO A 514 21.21 -26.27 20.37
C PRO A 514 19.71 -25.98 20.48
N SER A 515 19.00 -26.03 19.34
CA SER A 515 17.56 -25.78 19.28
C SER A 515 16.77 -27.07 19.06
N LEU A 516 15.65 -27.25 19.75
CA LEU A 516 14.62 -28.26 19.45
C LEU A 516 13.41 -27.61 18.78
N LEU A 517 13.15 -27.97 17.52
CA LEU A 517 12.18 -27.32 16.65
C LEU A 517 11.12 -28.30 16.14
N ALA A 518 9.96 -27.75 15.72
CA ALA A 518 8.93 -28.54 15.07
C ALA A 518 9.40 -29.01 13.68
N ARG A 519 9.50 -30.33 13.46
CA ARG A 519 9.92 -30.93 12.20
C ARG A 519 9.00 -30.48 11.06
N GLY A 520 9.58 -30.04 9.96
CA GLY A 520 8.82 -29.55 8.80
C GLY A 520 8.34 -28.10 8.90
N SER A 521 8.50 -27.42 10.04
CA SER A 521 8.21 -25.98 10.18
C SER A 521 9.17 -25.09 9.38
N HIS A 522 8.78 -23.83 9.16
CA HIS A 522 9.64 -22.80 8.57
C HIS A 522 10.86 -22.50 9.45
N SER A 523 10.67 -22.46 10.76
CA SER A 523 11.71 -22.32 11.79
C SER A 523 12.81 -23.38 11.66
N ALA A 524 12.45 -24.61 11.30
CA ALA A 524 13.38 -25.74 11.20
C ALA A 524 14.14 -25.82 9.87
N GLU A 525 13.99 -24.88 8.93
CA GLU A 525 14.69 -24.94 7.63
C GLU A 525 16.21 -24.78 7.76
N VAL A 526 16.66 -24.05 8.78
CA VAL A 526 18.07 -23.72 9.03
C VAL A 526 18.82 -24.82 9.77
N VAL A 527 18.12 -25.79 10.36
CA VAL A 527 18.74 -26.87 11.15
C VAL A 527 18.79 -28.17 10.37
N VAL A 528 19.85 -28.94 10.60
CA VAL A 528 19.97 -30.35 10.20
C VAL A 528 19.84 -31.19 11.47
N ASP A 529 18.84 -32.07 11.50
CA ASP A 529 18.50 -32.86 12.69
C ASP A 529 19.67 -33.72 13.18
N ASN A 530 19.94 -33.68 14.49
CA ASN A 530 21.11 -34.29 15.16
C ASN A 530 22.48 -33.79 14.70
N VAL A 531 22.55 -32.72 13.90
CA VAL A 531 23.82 -32.16 13.43
C VAL A 531 23.97 -30.72 13.91
N SER A 532 23.07 -29.82 13.53
CA SER A 532 23.09 -28.39 13.92
C SER A 532 21.87 -27.96 14.71
N GLY A 533 21.01 -28.91 15.07
CA GLY A 533 19.87 -28.74 15.94
C GLY A 533 19.08 -30.05 16.01
N PHE A 534 17.94 -30.02 16.67
CA PHE A 534 17.04 -31.14 16.82
C PHE A 534 15.67 -30.79 16.26
N THR A 535 15.01 -31.77 15.67
CA THR A 535 13.63 -31.64 15.20
C THR A 535 12.78 -32.82 15.64
N GLU A 536 11.54 -32.56 16.01
CA GLU A 536 10.54 -33.61 16.23
C GLU A 536 9.17 -33.18 15.73
N ARG A 537 8.32 -34.16 15.38
CA ARG A 537 6.92 -33.93 15.00
C ARG A 537 6.16 -33.25 16.12
N LEU A 538 5.13 -32.49 15.76
CA LEU A 538 4.24 -31.83 16.71
C LEU A 538 3.30 -32.84 17.38
N ASP A 539 3.88 -33.54 18.34
CA ASP A 539 3.28 -34.59 19.16
C ASP A 539 3.92 -34.41 20.54
N ALA A 540 3.10 -34.05 21.54
CA ALA A 540 3.62 -33.56 22.81
C ALA A 540 4.38 -34.64 23.59
N GLU A 541 3.88 -35.88 23.55
CA GLU A 541 4.50 -37.05 24.16
C GLU A 541 5.85 -37.34 23.51
N LYS A 542 5.91 -37.38 22.18
CA LYS A 542 7.18 -37.62 21.46
C LYS A 542 8.18 -36.50 21.67
N MET A 543 7.71 -35.26 21.76
CA MET A 543 8.60 -34.13 21.99
C MET A 543 9.14 -34.13 23.42
N ALA A 544 8.35 -34.55 24.41
CA ALA A 544 8.81 -34.74 25.78
C ALA A 544 9.83 -35.88 25.87
N ALA A 545 9.54 -37.04 25.25
CA ALA A 545 10.49 -38.15 25.17
C ALA A 545 11.80 -37.73 24.51
N ARG A 546 11.73 -36.92 23.43
CA ARG A 546 12.90 -36.37 22.77
C ARG A 546 13.72 -35.47 23.69
N ILE A 547 13.09 -34.61 24.48
CA ILE A 547 13.79 -33.78 25.49
C ILE A 547 14.50 -34.67 26.50
N ILE A 548 13.82 -35.67 27.07
CA ILE A 548 14.38 -36.59 28.05
C ILE A 548 15.61 -37.33 27.48
N ASP A 549 15.52 -37.84 26.24
CA ASP A 549 16.62 -38.54 25.58
C ASP A 549 17.83 -37.65 25.32
N LEU A 550 17.60 -36.38 24.97
CA LEU A 550 18.67 -35.41 24.77
C LEU A 550 19.44 -35.14 26.07
N PHE A 551 18.73 -34.98 27.19
CA PHE A 551 19.36 -34.76 28.50
C PHE A 551 20.02 -36.01 29.10
N LYS A 552 19.65 -37.22 28.62
CA LYS A 552 20.42 -38.45 28.90
C LYS A 552 21.75 -38.51 28.12
N ASN A 553 21.91 -37.68 27.09
CA ASN A 553 23.11 -37.63 26.25
C ASN A 553 23.70 -36.19 26.16
N PRO A 554 24.27 -35.67 27.26
CA PRO A 554 24.81 -34.31 27.30
C PRO A 554 25.95 -34.08 26.29
N LYS A 555 26.67 -35.15 25.91
CA LYS A 555 27.70 -35.09 24.87
C LYS A 555 27.09 -34.69 23.51
N LEU A 556 25.97 -35.31 23.13
CA LEU A 556 25.26 -34.98 21.90
C LEU A 556 24.74 -33.54 21.90
N LEU A 557 24.16 -33.08 23.02
CA LEU A 557 23.72 -31.68 23.17
C LEU A 557 24.87 -30.70 22.89
N LYS A 558 26.03 -30.93 23.50
CA LYS A 558 27.21 -30.09 23.31
C LYS A 558 27.75 -30.14 21.87
N GLU A 559 27.88 -31.33 21.28
CA GLU A 559 28.36 -31.50 19.91
C GLU A 559 27.46 -30.79 18.90
N VAL A 560 26.14 -30.94 19.05
CA VAL A 560 25.15 -30.26 18.19
C VAL A 560 25.15 -28.75 18.41
N GLY A 561 25.36 -28.28 19.64
CA GLY A 561 25.51 -26.86 19.96
C GLY A 561 26.71 -26.21 19.27
N GLU A 562 27.88 -26.85 19.30
CA GLU A 562 29.09 -26.36 18.62
C GLU A 562 28.94 -26.38 17.09
N ALA A 563 28.31 -27.43 16.56
CA ALA A 563 27.98 -27.49 15.14
C ALA A 563 26.96 -26.41 14.75
N ALA A 564 25.96 -26.12 15.58
CA ALA A 564 25.02 -25.02 15.38
C ALA A 564 25.76 -23.67 15.31
N LYS A 565 26.67 -23.42 16.26
CA LYS A 565 27.48 -22.20 16.35
C LYS A 565 28.33 -21.90 15.13
N THR A 566 28.82 -22.95 14.48
CA THR A 566 29.69 -22.84 13.30
C THR A 566 28.94 -22.83 11.97
N THR A 567 27.75 -23.44 11.90
CA THR A 567 27.03 -23.64 10.63
C THR A 567 25.81 -22.74 10.42
N ILE A 568 25.20 -22.23 11.49
CA ILE A 568 23.94 -21.47 11.41
C ILE A 568 24.16 -19.95 11.35
N PRO A 569 24.97 -19.33 12.23
CA PRO A 569 25.21 -17.90 12.18
C PRO A 569 25.93 -17.52 10.89
N THR A 570 25.39 -16.52 10.20
CA THR A 570 26.07 -15.86 9.09
C THR A 570 25.77 -14.38 9.24
N THR A 571 26.79 -13.53 9.14
CA THR A 571 26.65 -12.09 9.40
C THR A 571 25.78 -11.42 8.34
N TRP A 572 25.13 -10.33 8.70
CA TRP A 572 24.36 -9.54 7.73
C TRP A 572 25.24 -8.99 6.62
N SER A 573 26.50 -8.66 6.91
CA SER A 573 27.45 -8.15 5.92
C SER A 573 27.63 -9.09 4.73
N VAL A 574 27.56 -10.42 4.92
CA VAL A 574 27.65 -11.41 3.84
C VAL A 574 26.42 -11.33 2.93
N PHE A 575 25.21 -11.37 3.50
CA PHE A 575 23.98 -11.33 2.71
C PHE A 575 23.69 -9.96 2.10
N VAL A 576 24.10 -8.87 2.75
CA VAL A 576 23.96 -7.52 2.21
C VAL A 576 24.90 -7.30 1.02
N LYS A 577 26.11 -7.90 1.01
CA LYS A 577 26.96 -7.92 -0.20
C LYS A 577 26.28 -8.64 -1.37
N GLN A 578 25.67 -9.80 -1.12
CA GLN A 578 24.88 -10.50 -2.14
C GLN A 578 23.68 -9.67 -2.61
N ALA A 579 23.01 -8.97 -1.70
CA ALA A 579 21.91 -8.06 -2.05
C ALA A 579 22.40 -6.88 -2.90
N ILE A 580 23.56 -6.30 -2.61
CA ILE A 580 24.20 -5.25 -3.40
C ILE A 580 24.46 -5.73 -4.83
N GLU A 581 25.11 -6.89 -5.00
CA GLU A 581 25.35 -7.49 -6.32
C GLU A 581 24.03 -7.69 -7.06
N ARG A 582 22.99 -8.12 -6.35
CA ARG A 582 21.67 -8.34 -6.95
C ARG A 582 20.98 -7.02 -7.33
N TYR A 583 21.09 -5.97 -6.51
CA TYR A 583 20.58 -4.65 -6.86
C TYR A 583 21.21 -4.13 -8.15
N GLN A 584 22.53 -4.30 -8.30
CA GLN A 584 23.24 -3.90 -9.51
C GLN A 584 22.70 -4.65 -10.74
N GLN A 585 22.55 -5.98 -10.66
CA GLN A 585 21.98 -6.78 -11.74
C GLN A 585 20.54 -6.38 -12.08
N VAL A 586 19.72 -6.06 -11.09
CA VAL A 586 18.34 -5.60 -11.30
C VAL A 586 18.33 -4.24 -12.00
N MET A 587 19.17 -3.29 -11.57
CA MET A 587 19.29 -1.98 -12.21
C MET A 587 19.78 -2.12 -13.66
N GLU A 588 20.85 -2.87 -13.90
CA GLU A 588 21.38 -3.11 -15.24
C GLU A 588 20.32 -3.72 -16.17
N ARG A 589 19.62 -4.76 -15.70
CA ARG A 589 18.53 -5.38 -16.46
C ARG A 589 17.42 -4.37 -16.75
N TYR A 590 17.00 -3.61 -15.74
CA TYR A 590 15.87 -2.70 -15.83
C TYR A 590 16.14 -1.55 -16.83
N TYR A 591 17.29 -0.89 -16.74
CA TYR A 591 17.63 0.22 -17.63
C TYR A 591 18.00 -0.23 -19.05
N ARG A 592 18.57 -1.43 -19.24
CA ARG A 592 18.82 -1.99 -20.59
C ARG A 592 17.56 -2.33 -21.37
N TYR A 593 16.45 -2.65 -20.70
CA TYR A 593 15.17 -2.89 -21.37
C TYR A 593 14.48 -1.61 -21.84
N GLU A 594 14.94 -0.44 -21.39
CA GLU A 594 14.36 0.85 -21.76
C GLU A 594 15.13 1.62 -22.85
N GLU A 595 16.39 1.24 -23.12
CA GLU A 595 17.12 1.58 -24.35
C GLU A 595 16.54 0.81 -25.55
#